data_AF-A0A1Q2YZ14-F1
#
_entry.id   AF-A0A1Q2YZ14-F1
#
_cell.length_a   1.000
_cell.length_b   1.000
_cell.length_c   1.000
_cell.angle_alpha   90.00
_cell.angle_beta   90.00
_cell.angle_gamma   90.00
#
_symmetry.space_group_name_H-M   'P 1'
#
loop_
_entity.id
_entity.type
_entity.pdbx_description
1 polymer ?
#
loop_
_entity_poly.entity_id
_entity_poly.type
_entity_poly.pdbx_seq_one_letter_code
_entity_poly.pdbx_strand_id
1 'polypeptide(L)'
;MRTDPFSVPNMLAALLGRGLKAQITRLGDPSHQRGHIQVEMPVKGRARFVLIGEPRHGTIGWRAVWDGNDSKPGLRRRRLSEATEAYRRMLAAMREGCRSVQPDLFG
;
A
#
# COMPACT_ATOMS: atom_id res chain seq x y z
N MET A 1 -10.91 2.34 -22.54
CA MET A 1 -10.52 1.37 -21.50
C MET A 1 -10.25 2.12 -20.21
N ARG A 2 -11.09 1.92 -19.18
CA ARG A 2 -10.85 2.50 -17.86
C ARG A 2 -9.73 1.66 -17.22
N THR A 3 -8.52 2.20 -17.15
CA THR A 3 -7.37 1.55 -16.50
C THR A 3 -7.71 1.31 -15.04
N ASP A 4 -7.52 0.08 -14.53
CA ASP A 4 -7.81 -0.28 -13.14
C ASP A 4 -7.05 0.68 -12.20
N PRO A 5 -7.74 1.57 -11.43
CA PRO A 5 -7.10 2.51 -10.53
C PRO A 5 -6.27 1.82 -9.43
N PHE A 6 -6.45 0.50 -9.27
CA PHE A 6 -5.72 -0.33 -8.31
C PHE A 6 -4.64 -1.19 -8.92
N SER A 7 -4.42 -1.11 -10.23
CA SER A 7 -3.26 -1.75 -10.84
C SER A 7 -1.98 -1.34 -10.11
N VAL A 8 -1.00 -2.23 -10.06
CA VAL A 8 0.28 -1.98 -9.39
C VAL A 8 0.91 -0.63 -9.77
N PRO A 9 0.93 -0.22 -11.06
CA PRO A 9 1.45 1.09 -11.46
C PRO A 9 0.65 2.27 -10.89
N ASN A 10 -0.68 2.19 -10.86
CA ASN A 10 -1.53 3.26 -10.36
C ASN A 10 -1.41 3.42 -8.84
N MET A 11 -1.33 2.31 -8.09
CA MET A 11 -1.04 2.37 -6.66
C MET A 11 0.34 2.96 -6.38
N LEU A 12 1.36 2.58 -7.14
CA LEU A 12 2.69 3.18 -7.01
C LEU A 12 2.65 4.70 -7.25
N ALA A 13 2.02 5.14 -8.34
CA ALA A 13 1.87 6.57 -8.65
C ALA A 13 1.13 7.34 -7.54
N ALA A 14 0.06 6.76 -6.99
CA ALA A 14 -0.70 7.35 -5.89
C ALA A 14 0.12 7.52 -4.61
N LEU A 15 1.02 6.59 -4.30
CA LEU A 15 1.93 6.67 -3.16
C LEU A 15 3.00 7.75 -3.37
N LEU A 16 3.64 7.75 -4.55
CA LEU A 16 4.66 8.73 -4.91
C LEU A 16 4.10 10.16 -4.94
N GLY A 17 2.90 10.35 -5.50
CA GLY A 17 2.21 11.65 -5.52
C GLY A 17 1.86 12.20 -4.14
N ARG A 18 1.87 11.36 -3.09
CA ARG A 18 1.68 11.76 -1.68
C ARG A 18 2.99 12.01 -0.94
N GLY A 19 4.12 11.99 -1.65
CA GLY A 19 5.47 12.14 -1.11
C GLY A 19 5.97 10.92 -0.34
N LEU A 20 5.36 9.74 -0.55
CA LEU A 20 5.82 8.50 0.07
C LEU A 20 6.97 7.90 -0.73
N LYS A 21 7.98 7.38 -0.03
CA LYS A 21 9.04 6.60 -0.66
C LYS A 21 8.56 5.17 -0.87
N ALA A 22 8.17 4.85 -2.11
CA ALA A 22 7.60 3.57 -2.48
C ALA A 22 8.29 2.95 -3.71
N GLN A 23 8.36 1.62 -3.77
CA GLN A 23 8.92 0.88 -4.90
C GLN A 23 8.25 -0.48 -5.09
N ILE A 24 8.13 -0.94 -6.33
CA ILE A 24 7.64 -2.28 -6.64
C ILE A 24 8.76 -3.28 -6.33
N THR A 25 8.46 -4.30 -5.53
CA THR A 25 9.43 -5.35 -5.16
C THR A 25 9.08 -6.73 -5.68
N ARG A 26 7.83 -6.93 -6.11
CA ARG A 26 7.42 -8.15 -6.80
C ARG A 26 6.21 -7.84 -7.68
N LEU A 27 6.21 -8.39 -8.88
CA LEU A 27 5.04 -8.54 -9.73
C LEU A 27 4.75 -10.04 -9.80
N GLY A 28 3.50 -10.43 -9.63
CA GLY A 28 3.04 -11.80 -9.86
C GLY A 28 3.05 -12.12 -11.35
N ASP A 29 2.80 -13.38 -11.68
CA ASP A 29 2.52 -13.80 -13.05
C ASP A 29 1.08 -14.34 -13.11
N PRO A 30 0.15 -13.68 -13.83
CA PRO A 30 0.37 -12.45 -14.60
C PRO A 30 0.51 -11.18 -13.72
N SER A 31 1.22 -10.18 -14.24
CA SER A 31 1.68 -8.94 -13.56
C SER A 31 0.59 -8.08 -12.92
N HIS A 32 -0.65 -8.30 -13.33
CA HIS A 32 -1.84 -7.62 -12.84
C HIS A 32 -2.61 -8.42 -11.77
N GLN A 33 -2.22 -9.67 -11.46
CA GLN A 33 -2.91 -10.49 -10.47
C GLN A 33 -2.33 -10.39 -9.06
N ARG A 34 -1.02 -10.14 -8.90
CA ARG A 34 -0.41 -9.93 -7.59
C ARG A 34 0.70 -8.89 -7.67
N GLY A 35 0.79 -8.00 -6.69
CA GLY A 35 1.81 -6.95 -6.69
C GLY A 35 2.27 -6.63 -5.29
N HIS A 36 3.58 -6.52 -5.07
CA HIS A 36 4.15 -6.08 -3.81
C HIS A 36 4.78 -4.70 -4.00
N ILE A 37 4.35 -3.73 -3.21
CA ILE A 37 4.96 -2.40 -3.14
C ILE A 37 5.52 -2.20 -1.74
N GLN A 38 6.82 -1.96 -1.63
CA GLN A 38 7.42 -1.53 -0.37
C GLN A 38 7.25 -0.03 -0.19
N VAL A 39 6.85 0.39 1.00
CA VAL A 39 6.72 1.79 1.40
C VAL A 39 7.59 2.02 2.63
N GLU A 40 8.59 2.89 2.53
CA GLU A 40 9.47 3.24 3.63
C GLU A 40 8.81 4.26 4.57
N MET A 41 8.99 4.06 5.87
CA MET A 41 8.45 4.94 6.91
C MET A 41 9.55 5.86 7.44
N PRO A 42 9.27 7.15 7.69
CA PRO A 42 10.27 8.13 8.12
C PRO A 42 10.55 8.01 9.64
N VAL A 43 11.03 6.85 10.08
CA VAL A 43 11.46 6.60 11.46
C VAL A 43 12.88 6.05 11.48
N LYS A 44 13.58 6.19 12.60
CA LYS A 44 14.98 5.73 12.72
C LYS A 44 15.10 4.21 12.49
N GLY A 45 16.03 3.83 11.62
CA GLY A 45 16.31 2.44 11.26
C GLY A 45 15.43 1.93 10.12
N ARG A 46 15.57 0.64 9.78
CA ARG A 46 14.75 0.02 8.74
C ARG A 46 13.32 -0.17 9.25
N ALA A 47 12.38 0.58 8.67
CA ALA A 47 10.96 0.51 8.96
C ALA A 47 10.18 0.70 7.66
N ARG A 48 9.42 -0.33 7.27
CA ARG A 48 8.70 -0.33 6.00
C ARG A 48 7.47 -1.24 6.09
N PHE A 49 6.50 -0.92 5.26
CA PHE A 49 5.34 -1.77 5.01
C PHE A 49 5.43 -2.33 3.59
N VAL A 50 4.93 -3.54 3.40
CA VAL A 50 4.69 -4.14 2.10
C VAL A 50 3.19 -4.08 1.84
N LEU A 51 2.79 -3.39 0.79
CA LEU A 51 1.43 -3.46 0.26
C LEU A 51 1.34 -4.65 -0.68
N ILE A 52 0.47 -5.60 -0.35
CA ILE A 52 0.20 -6.80 -1.13
C ILE A 52 -1.13 -6.57 -1.85
N GLY A 53 -1.08 -6.48 -3.17
CA GLY A 53 -2.24 -6.46 -4.05
C GLY A 53 -2.67 -7.89 -4.38
N GLU A 54 -3.94 -8.21 -4.10
CA GLU A 54 -4.57 -9.50 -4.38
C GLU A 54 -5.87 -9.27 -5.18
N PRO A 55 -6.25 -10.15 -6.13
CA PRO A 55 -7.49 -9.99 -6.87
C PRO A 55 -8.69 -10.12 -5.94
N ARG A 56 -9.60 -9.14 -5.98
CA ARG A 56 -10.83 -9.11 -5.20
C ARG A 56 -11.97 -8.52 -6.03
N HIS A 57 -12.98 -9.33 -6.31
CA HIS A 57 -14.19 -8.93 -7.07
C HIS A 57 -13.90 -8.15 -8.37
N GLY A 58 -12.93 -8.61 -9.17
CA GLY A 58 -12.58 -7.97 -10.46
C GLY A 58 -11.69 -6.72 -10.36
N THR A 59 -11.19 -6.37 -9.18
CA THR A 59 -10.18 -5.32 -8.95
C THR A 59 -9.04 -5.83 -8.07
N ILE A 60 -7.96 -5.07 -7.91
CA ILE A 60 -6.92 -5.40 -6.92
C ILE A 60 -7.29 -4.80 -5.55
N GLY A 61 -7.48 -5.68 -4.56
CA GLY A 61 -7.55 -5.30 -3.15
C GLY A 61 -6.15 -5.20 -2.55
N TRP A 62 -5.89 -4.15 -1.76
CA TRP A 62 -4.57 -3.92 -1.16
C TRP A 62 -4.57 -4.16 0.35
N ARG A 63 -3.59 -4.93 0.82
CA ARG A 63 -3.34 -5.18 2.25
C ARG A 63 -1.95 -4.71 2.64
N ALA A 64 -1.83 -3.95 3.73
CA ALA A 64 -0.54 -3.53 4.27
C ALA A 64 -0.01 -4.57 5.29
N VAL A 65 1.26 -4.96 5.14
CA VAL A 65 1.96 -5.89 6.03
C VAL A 65 3.22 -5.22 6.56
N TRP A 66 3.48 -5.33 7.86
CA TRP A 66 4.73 -4.88 8.46
C TRP A 66 5.89 -5.79 8.02
N ASP A 67 6.96 -5.20 7.48
CA ASP A 67 8.14 -5.94 6.99
C ASP A 67 9.37 -5.64 7.87
N GLY A 68 9.13 -5.59 9.17
CA GLY A 68 10.16 -5.61 10.20
C GLY A 68 9.97 -6.81 11.13
N ASN A 69 10.91 -7.01 12.06
CA ASN A 69 10.83 -8.13 13.00
C ASN A 69 9.82 -7.88 14.14
N ASP A 70 9.43 -8.96 14.82
CA ASP A 70 8.51 -8.94 15.96
C ASP A 70 9.21 -8.83 17.32
N SER A 71 10.50 -8.51 17.32
CA SER A 71 11.24 -8.20 18.55
C SER A 71 10.64 -6.96 19.23
N LYS A 72 10.86 -6.78 20.55
CA LYS A 72 10.41 -5.56 21.26
C LYS A 72 10.83 -4.25 20.54
N PRO A 73 12.09 -4.09 20.07
CA PRO A 73 12.47 -2.94 19.24
C PRO A 73 11.77 -2.85 17.89
N GLY A 74 11.42 -3.98 17.28
CA GLY A 74 10.67 -4.06 16.02
C GLY A 74 9.22 -3.60 16.18
N LEU A 75 8.53 -4.10 17.20
CA LEU A 75 7.17 -3.68 17.54
C LEU A 75 7.11 -2.19 17.93
N ARG A 76 8.11 -1.69 18.67
CA ARG A 76 8.21 -0.25 18.96
C ARG A 76 8.35 0.56 17.66
N ARG A 77 9.19 0.13 16.73
CA ARG A 77 9.35 0.79 15.42
C ARG A 77 8.07 0.73 14.58
N ARG A 78 7.34 -0.38 14.62
CA ARG A 78 6.02 -0.48 13.98
C ARG A 78 5.06 0.57 14.55
N ARG A 79 4.92 0.65 15.87
CA ARG A 79 4.05 1.65 16.52
C ARG A 79 4.44 3.10 16.18
N LEU A 80 5.75 3.39 16.18
CA LEU A 80 6.24 4.71 15.77
C LEU A 80 5.91 5.01 14.31
N SER A 81 6.04 4.01 13.43
CA SER A 81 5.68 4.14 12.01
C SER A 81 4.19 4.41 11.84
N GLU A 82 3.33 3.66 12.55
CA GLU A 82 1.87 3.79 12.53
C GLU A 82 1.40 5.18 13.02
N ALA A 83 2.18 5.84 13.89
CA ALA A 83 1.91 7.19 14.36
C ALA A 83 2.26 8.29 13.34
N THR A 84 3.07 7.99 12.31
CA THR A 84 3.51 8.99 11.33
C THR A 84 2.38 9.44 10.40
N GLU A 85 2.53 10.65 9.85
CA GLU A 85 1.65 11.13 8.77
C GLU A 85 1.83 10.30 7.49
N ALA A 86 3.06 9.81 7.22
CA ALA A 86 3.34 8.95 6.08
C ALA A 86 2.48 7.68 6.10
N TYR A 87 2.31 7.05 7.27
CA TYR A 87 1.42 5.91 7.43
C TYR A 87 -0.05 6.27 7.15
N ARG A 88 -0.52 7.43 7.61
CA ARG A 88 -1.88 7.92 7.32
C ARG A 88 -2.10 8.15 5.82
N ARG A 89 -1.13 8.77 5.13
CA ARG A 89 -1.16 9.00 3.68
C ARG A 89 -1.14 7.69 2.90
N MET A 90 -0.39 6.69 3.36
CA MET A 90 -0.38 5.34 2.78
C MET A 90 -1.77 4.69 2.87
N LEU A 91 -2.41 4.73 4.04
CA LEU A 91 -3.77 4.20 4.22
C LEU A 91 -4.80 4.96 3.37
N ALA A 92 -4.64 6.28 3.22
CA ALA A 92 -5.50 7.08 2.34
C ALA A 92 -5.38 6.65 0.88
N ALA A 93 -4.16 6.46 0.37
CA ALA A 93 -3.92 5.95 -0.99
C ALA A 93 -4.60 4.58 -1.23
N MET A 94 -4.50 3.68 -0.24
CA MET A 94 -5.16 2.37 -0.31
C MET A 94 -6.69 2.48 -0.35
N ARG A 95 -7.28 3.42 0.40
CA ARG A 95 -8.75 3.60 0.50
C ARG A 95 -9.35 4.37 -0.67
N GLU A 96 -8.64 5.35 -1.23
CA GLU A 96 -9.11 6.14 -2.37
C GLU A 96 -9.17 5.33 -3.66
N GLY A 97 -8.25 4.37 -3.82
CA GLY A 97 -8.43 3.31 -4.81
C GLY A 97 -9.82 2.68 -4.67
N CYS A 98 -10.23 2.33 -3.44
CA CYS A 98 -11.53 1.67 -3.15
C CYS A 98 -12.76 2.50 -3.46
N ARG A 99 -12.76 3.79 -3.14
CA ARG A 99 -13.95 4.65 -3.35
C ARG A 99 -14.18 5.03 -4.82
N SER A 100 -13.13 5.04 -5.64
CA SER A 100 -13.24 5.44 -7.05
C SER A 100 -13.94 4.39 -7.94
N VAL A 101 -14.22 3.20 -7.42
CA VAL A 101 -14.84 2.07 -8.14
C VAL A 101 -16.26 1.74 -7.63
N GLN A 102 -16.68 2.28 -6.49
CA GLN A 102 -18.04 2.07 -5.96
C GLN A 102 -18.72 3.40 -5.64
N PRO A 103 -19.25 4.11 -6.67
CA PRO A 103 -20.24 5.15 -6.43
C PRO A 103 -21.59 4.58 -5.95
N ASP A 104 -21.90 3.32 -6.26
CA ASP A 104 -23.28 2.81 -6.18
C ASP A 104 -23.61 1.97 -4.92
N LEU A 105 -22.69 1.86 -3.95
CA LEU A 105 -22.90 1.03 -2.75
C LEU A 105 -23.14 1.83 -1.46
N PHE A 106 -23.19 3.16 -1.56
CA PHE A 106 -23.58 4.04 -0.46
C PHE A 106 -24.62 5.09 -0.89
N GLY A 107 -25.40 4.77 -1.94
CA GLY A 107 -26.63 5.51 -2.28
C GLY A 107 -27.78 5.12 -1.38
#